data_AF-A0A0C2WR13-F1
#
_entry.id   AF-A0A0C2WR13-F1
#
_cell.length_a   1.000
_cell.length_b   1.000
_cell.length_c   1.000
_cell.angle_alpha   90.00
_cell.angle_beta   90.00
_cell.angle_gamma   90.00
#
_symmetry.space_group_name_H-M   'P 1'
#
loop_
_entity.id
_entity.type
_entity.pdbx_description
1 polymer ?
#
loop_
_entity_poly.entity_id
_entity_poly.type
_entity_poly.pdbx_seq_one_letter_code
_entity_poly.pdbx_strand_id
1 'polypeptide(L)'
;MALLLVRLSFLRRHKVRAFPDELDIHNVPPEYNREGTDWCAVFNPKVKRVLDVQLVHNLVHKSVVCCVRFSSDGKYLATGCNRTAQIYDTKTGAKTCVLTDETAGKAGDLYIRSVCFSPDGKLLATGAEDKQIRIASAFPLSPHILRRRPRFGTFPKNVLCASLTAINKKSTLLISLSTDA
;
A
#
# COMPACT_ATOMS: atom_id res chain seq x y z
N MET A 1 -10.46 -7.82 7.47
CA MET A 1 -10.59 -7.05 6.22
C MET A 1 -9.64 -7.62 5.18
N ALA A 2 -10.11 -7.86 3.96
CA ALA A 2 -9.29 -8.34 2.85
C ALA A 2 -8.80 -7.16 2.01
N LEU A 3 -7.54 -7.20 1.58
CA LEU A 3 -6.98 -6.22 0.63
C LEU A 3 -7.06 -6.77 -0.80
N LEU A 4 -7.84 -6.12 -1.66
CA LEU A 4 -7.93 -6.42 -3.09
C LEU A 4 -6.78 -5.75 -3.83
N LEU A 5 -5.88 -6.54 -4.41
CA LEU A 5 -4.80 -6.04 -5.28
C LEU A 5 -5.24 -6.07 -6.73
N VAL A 6 -5.65 -4.91 -7.25
CA VAL A 6 -5.94 -4.75 -8.68
C VAL A 6 -4.66 -4.34 -9.39
N ARG A 7 -4.14 -5.20 -10.26
CA ARG A 7 -3.04 -4.85 -11.17
C ARG A 7 -3.59 -4.05 -12.35
N LEU A 8 -3.61 -2.72 -12.24
CA LEU A 8 -3.99 -1.83 -13.35
C LEU A 8 -2.74 -1.44 -14.16
N SER A 9 -2.61 -1.96 -15.37
CA SER A 9 -1.64 -1.45 -16.36
C SER A 9 -2.21 -0.19 -17.02
N PHE A 10 -1.77 0.99 -16.57
CA PHE A 10 -2.16 2.27 -17.17
C PHE A 10 -1.37 2.55 -18.46
N LEU A 11 -2.07 2.70 -19.58
CA LEU A 11 -1.60 3.39 -20.78
C LEU A 11 -2.29 4.76 -20.85
N ARG A 12 -1.49 5.83 -20.88
CA ARG A 12 -1.78 7.26 -21.11
C ARG A 12 -3.12 7.83 -20.62
N ARG A 13 -3.06 8.90 -19.82
CA ARG A 13 -4.22 9.71 -19.39
C ARG A 13 -5.02 10.21 -20.58
N HIS A 14 -6.10 9.50 -20.93
CA HIS A 14 -7.18 10.06 -21.72
C HIS A 14 -8.24 10.66 -20.78
N LYS A 15 -8.92 11.70 -21.25
CA LYS A 15 -10.04 12.36 -20.57
C LYS A 15 -11.04 11.29 -20.13
N VAL A 16 -11.25 11.15 -18.82
CA VAL A 16 -12.18 10.17 -18.25
C VAL A 16 -13.58 10.52 -18.77
N ARG A 17 -14.12 9.70 -19.67
CA ARG A 17 -15.52 9.81 -20.08
C ARG A 17 -16.36 9.37 -18.87
N ALA A 18 -17.38 10.15 -18.52
CA ALA A 18 -18.25 9.85 -17.40
C ALA A 18 -18.80 8.43 -17.51
N PHE A 19 -18.89 7.75 -16.36
CA PHE A 19 -19.64 6.50 -16.27
C PHE A 19 -21.10 6.83 -16.61
N PRO A 20 -21.84 5.97 -17.34
CA PRO A 20 -23.23 6.28 -17.66
C PRO A 20 -24.05 6.39 -16.37
N ASP A 21 -24.73 7.51 -16.17
CA ASP A 21 -25.61 7.74 -15.00
C ASP A 21 -26.80 6.76 -14.97
N GLU A 22 -27.10 6.11 -16.10
CA GLU A 22 -28.21 5.17 -16.30
C GLU A 22 -27.83 3.70 -16.08
N LEU A 23 -26.56 3.37 -15.78
CA LEU A 23 -26.17 1.98 -15.60
C LEU A 23 -26.60 1.49 -14.21
N ASP A 24 -27.65 0.68 -14.15
CA ASP A 24 -28.06 0.00 -12.91
C ASP A 24 -26.99 -1.01 -12.49
N ILE A 25 -26.25 -0.68 -11.43
CA ILE A 25 -25.17 -1.52 -10.88
C ILE A 25 -25.68 -2.87 -10.34
N HIS A 26 -26.99 -3.01 -10.12
CA HIS A 26 -27.61 -4.26 -9.67
C HIS A 26 -28.08 -5.14 -10.84
N ASN A 27 -28.13 -4.60 -12.06
CA ASN A 27 -28.61 -5.30 -13.25
C ASN A 27 -27.69 -5.04 -14.46
N VAL A 28 -26.39 -5.31 -14.28
CA VAL A 28 -25.38 -5.13 -15.32
C VAL A 28 -25.32 -6.37 -16.22
N PRO A 29 -25.43 -6.23 -17.56
CA PRO A 29 -25.25 -7.34 -18.48
C PRO A 29 -23.89 -8.06 -18.30
N PRO A 30 -23.80 -9.40 -18.46
CA PRO A 30 -22.57 -10.15 -18.22
C PRO A 30 -21.37 -9.71 -19.07
N GLU A 31 -21.58 -9.10 -20.23
CA GLU A 31 -20.49 -8.57 -21.06
C GLU A 31 -19.76 -7.37 -20.42
N TYR A 32 -20.44 -6.64 -19.53
CA TYR A 32 -19.92 -5.47 -18.81
C TYR A 32 -19.66 -5.77 -17.34
N ASN A 33 -19.81 -7.02 -16.92
CA ASN A 33 -19.62 -7.44 -15.54
C ASN A 33 -18.57 -8.55 -15.45
N ARG A 34 -17.77 -8.50 -14.39
CA ARG A 34 -16.89 -9.58 -13.95
C ARG A 34 -17.18 -9.81 -12.48
N GLU A 35 -17.63 -11.00 -12.15
CA GLU A 35 -17.94 -11.39 -10.78
C GLU A 35 -16.97 -12.44 -10.29
N GLY A 36 -16.58 -12.33 -9.02
CA GLY A 36 -15.98 -13.38 -8.24
C GLY A 36 -16.77 -13.59 -6.95
N THR A 37 -16.27 -14.44 -6.06
CA THR A 37 -16.99 -14.83 -4.83
C THR A 37 -17.34 -13.63 -3.92
N ASP A 38 -16.47 -12.63 -3.87
CA ASP A 38 -16.56 -11.47 -2.96
C ASP A 38 -16.27 -10.13 -3.64
N TRP A 39 -16.23 -10.09 -4.98
CA TRP A 39 -15.96 -8.88 -5.75
C TRP A 39 -16.70 -8.86 -7.08
N CYS A 40 -17.04 -7.67 -7.55
CA CYS A 40 -17.44 -7.45 -8.93
C CYS A 40 -16.65 -6.29 -9.55
N ALA A 41 -16.47 -6.32 -10.86
CA ALA A 41 -15.93 -5.21 -11.64
C ALA A 41 -16.87 -4.91 -12.80
N VAL A 42 -17.36 -3.68 -12.84
CA VAL A 42 -18.25 -3.18 -13.88
C VAL A 42 -17.44 -2.38 -14.89
N PHE A 43 -17.56 -2.71 -16.16
CA PHE A 43 -16.87 -2.04 -17.27
C PHE A 43 -17.79 -1.03 -17.93
N ASN A 44 -17.24 0.10 -18.35
CA ASN A 44 -18.01 1.14 -19.04
C ASN A 44 -18.43 0.64 -20.45
N PRO A 45 -19.73 0.51 -20.75
CA PRO A 45 -20.20 -0.01 -22.04
C PRO A 45 -19.90 0.92 -23.22
N LYS A 46 -19.67 2.22 -22.96
CA LYS A 46 -19.37 3.23 -24.00
C LYS A 46 -17.90 3.20 -24.44
N VAL A 47 -17.09 2.31 -23.87
CA VAL A 47 -15.65 2.21 -24.14
C VAL A 47 -15.29 0.78 -24.53
N LYS A 48 -14.58 0.61 -25.64
CA LYS A 48 -14.06 -0.71 -26.04
C LYS A 48 -13.16 -1.25 -24.93
N ARG A 49 -13.47 -2.45 -24.44
CA ARG A 49 -12.68 -3.12 -23.39
C ARG A 49 -11.31 -3.51 -23.92
N VAL A 50 -10.26 -3.00 -23.27
CA VAL A 50 -8.85 -3.30 -23.58
C VAL A 50 -8.08 -3.86 -22.37
N LEU A 51 -8.72 -3.90 -21.20
CA LEU A 51 -8.18 -4.43 -19.95
C LEU A 51 -9.21 -5.38 -19.33
N ASP A 52 -8.73 -6.41 -18.64
CA ASP A 52 -9.55 -7.30 -17.82
C ASP A 52 -9.09 -7.19 -16.36
N VAL A 53 -9.96 -7.57 -15.43
CA VAL A 53 -9.70 -7.51 -13.98
C VAL A 53 -9.84 -8.91 -13.41
N GLN A 54 -8.88 -9.29 -12.57
CA GLN A 54 -8.92 -10.56 -11.85
C GLN A 54 -8.36 -10.38 -10.44
N LEU A 55 -9.05 -10.96 -9.46
CA LEU A 55 -8.52 -11.16 -8.12
C LEU A 55 -7.41 -12.21 -8.16
N VAL A 56 -6.19 -11.81 -7.78
CA VAL A 56 -5.02 -12.72 -7.75
C VAL A 56 -4.84 -13.32 -6.36
N HIS A 57 -4.85 -12.49 -5.32
CA HIS A 57 -4.61 -12.90 -3.92
C HIS A 57 -5.56 -12.17 -2.96
N ASN A 58 -6.03 -12.88 -1.94
CA ASN A 58 -6.74 -12.30 -0.79
C ASN A 58 -5.80 -12.26 0.42
N LEU A 59 -5.37 -11.07 0.82
CA LEU A 59 -4.45 -10.89 1.95
C LEU A 59 -5.23 -10.54 3.22
N VAL A 60 -5.14 -11.40 4.24
CA VAL A 60 -5.92 -11.27 5.47
C VAL A 60 -5.17 -10.47 6.54
N HIS A 61 -5.82 -9.42 7.04
CA HIS A 61 -5.35 -8.59 8.15
C HIS A 61 -6.35 -8.59 9.32
N LYS A 62 -5.81 -8.53 10.54
CA LYS A 62 -6.58 -8.49 11.81
C LYS A 62 -7.22 -7.11 12.09
N SER A 63 -6.85 -6.09 11.34
CA SER A 63 -7.34 -4.72 11.49
C SER A 63 -7.37 -4.04 10.11
N VAL A 64 -7.85 -2.81 10.06
CA VAL A 64 -7.93 -1.99 8.84
C VAL A 64 -6.53 -1.82 8.24
N VAL A 65 -6.42 -2.06 6.94
CA VAL A 65 -5.22 -1.75 6.16
C VAL A 65 -5.30 -0.30 5.73
N CYS A 66 -4.37 0.53 6.20
CA CYS A 66 -4.39 1.97 5.92
C CYS A 66 -3.55 2.36 4.71
N CYS A 67 -2.57 1.53 4.32
CA CYS A 67 -1.66 1.84 3.23
C CYS A 67 -1.09 0.58 2.58
N VAL A 68 -0.74 0.69 1.30
CA VAL A 68 -0.15 -0.38 0.49
C VAL A 68 0.91 0.20 -0.44
N ARG A 69 2.01 -0.54 -0.68
CA ARG A 69 3.06 -0.12 -1.61
C ARG A 69 3.79 -1.32 -2.21
N PHE A 70 3.92 -1.35 -3.53
CA PHE A 70 4.77 -2.33 -4.21
C PHE A 70 6.26 -1.95 -4.09
N SER A 71 7.13 -2.94 -4.09
CA SER A 71 8.56 -2.74 -4.34
C SER A 71 8.80 -2.25 -5.77
N SER A 72 9.94 -1.60 -6.01
CA SER A 72 10.31 -1.06 -7.33
C SER A 72 10.39 -2.14 -8.42
N ASP A 73 10.78 -3.36 -8.05
CA ASP A 73 10.82 -4.53 -8.93
C ASP A 73 9.48 -5.29 -9.03
N GLY A 74 8.46 -4.83 -8.28
CA GLY A 74 7.12 -5.41 -8.26
C GLY A 74 7.03 -6.80 -7.63
N LYS A 75 8.11 -7.35 -7.07
CA LYS A 75 8.09 -8.70 -6.47
C LYS A 75 7.40 -8.73 -5.12
N TYR A 76 7.43 -7.62 -4.39
CA TYR A 76 6.89 -7.54 -3.03
C TYR A 76 5.82 -6.46 -2.91
N LEU A 77 4.89 -6.71 -2.00
CA LEU A 77 3.91 -5.74 -1.55
C LEU A 77 4.04 -5.53 -0.05
N ALA A 78 4.25 -4.29 0.36
CA ALA A 78 4.15 -3.87 1.75
C ALA A 78 2.73 -3.37 2.04
N THR A 79 2.24 -3.67 3.23
CA THR A 79 0.95 -3.21 3.76
C THR A 79 1.16 -2.69 5.17
N GLY A 80 0.41 -1.67 5.58
CA GLY A 80 0.40 -1.16 6.95
C GLY A 80 -0.98 -1.30 7.58
N CYS A 81 -1.05 -1.91 8.76
CA CYS A 81 -2.26 -1.96 9.58
C CYS A 81 -1.94 -1.56 11.03
N ASN A 82 -2.89 -1.74 11.95
CA ASN A 82 -2.66 -1.50 13.38
C ASN A 82 -1.41 -2.25 13.86
N ARG A 83 -0.41 -1.50 14.35
CA ARG A 83 0.86 -1.95 14.96
C ARG A 83 1.80 -2.78 14.10
N THR A 84 1.39 -3.20 12.90
CA THR A 84 2.20 -4.12 12.08
C THR A 84 2.25 -3.64 10.63
N ALA A 85 3.45 -3.67 10.05
CA ALA A 85 3.62 -3.65 8.61
C ALA A 85 3.93 -5.08 8.14
N GLN A 86 3.36 -5.48 7.02
CA GLN A 86 3.50 -6.85 6.51
C GLN A 86 3.94 -6.80 5.06
N ILE A 87 4.89 -7.67 4.71
CA ILE A 87 5.43 -7.82 3.36
C ILE A 87 4.93 -9.15 2.80
N TYR A 88 4.49 -9.11 1.56
CA TYR A 88 3.98 -10.25 0.82
C TYR A 88 4.73 -10.43 -0.49
N ASP A 89 4.94 -11.69 -0.88
CA ASP A 89 5.36 -12.03 -2.22
C ASP A 89 4.16 -11.92 -3.17
N THR A 90 4.32 -11.15 -4.24
CA THR A 90 3.22 -10.82 -5.17
C THR A 90 2.83 -11.98 -6.09
N LYS A 91 3.73 -12.95 -6.32
CA LYS A 91 3.45 -14.10 -7.17
C LYS A 91 2.66 -15.15 -6.41
N THR A 92 3.08 -15.43 -5.19
CA THR A 92 2.54 -16.51 -4.36
C THR A 92 1.47 -16.06 -3.38
N GLY A 93 1.40 -14.75 -3.08
CA GLY A 93 0.53 -14.22 -2.02
C GLY A 93 1.04 -14.52 -0.61
N ALA A 94 2.19 -15.17 -0.48
CA ALA A 94 2.74 -15.59 0.80
C ALA A 94 3.21 -14.38 1.62
N LYS A 95 2.90 -14.38 2.92
CA LYS A 95 3.41 -13.39 3.86
C LYS A 95 4.87 -13.70 4.18
N THR A 96 5.79 -12.88 3.73
CA THR A 96 7.25 -13.10 3.85
C THR A 96 7.85 -12.45 5.08
N CYS A 97 7.26 -11.35 5.56
CA CYS A 97 7.76 -10.64 6.74
C CYS A 97 6.62 -9.94 7.48
N VAL A 98 6.73 -9.90 8.81
CA VAL A 98 5.90 -9.07 9.69
C VAL A 98 6.83 -8.19 10.51
N LEU A 99 6.66 -6.89 10.36
CA LEU A 99 7.40 -5.87 11.06
C LEU A 99 6.52 -5.32 12.17
N THR A 100 6.88 -5.65 13.40
CA THR A 100 6.27 -5.18 14.63
C THR A 100 7.28 -4.37 15.41
N ASP A 101 6.84 -3.24 15.97
CA ASP A 101 7.65 -2.49 16.91
C ASP A 101 7.37 -2.98 18.34
N GLU A 102 8.18 -3.92 18.82
CA GLU A 102 8.07 -4.47 20.18
C GLU A 102 8.31 -3.43 21.28
N THR A 103 8.98 -2.34 20.93
CA THR A 103 9.36 -1.26 21.82
C THR A 103 8.31 -0.15 21.87
N ALA A 104 7.31 -0.16 20.98
CA ALA A 104 6.14 0.69 21.14
C ALA A 104 5.24 0.11 22.24
N GLY A 105 4.81 0.95 23.19
CA GLY A 105 3.91 0.52 24.27
C GLY A 105 2.70 -0.23 23.70
N LYS A 106 2.32 -1.35 24.33
CA LYS A 106 1.24 -2.24 23.86
C LYS A 106 -0.17 -1.67 24.09
N ALA A 107 -0.29 -0.49 24.68
CA ALA A 107 -1.58 0.14 24.99
C ALA A 107 -2.13 0.96 23.81
N GLY A 108 -3.39 0.73 23.44
CA GLY A 108 -4.13 1.49 22.44
C GLY A 108 -3.88 1.05 20.99
N ASP A 109 -4.51 1.73 20.05
CA ASP A 109 -4.25 1.55 18.61
C ASP A 109 -3.05 2.39 18.16
N LEU A 110 -2.32 1.87 17.19
CA LEU A 110 -1.20 2.56 16.55
C LEU A 110 -1.21 2.23 15.06
N TYR A 111 -2.02 2.95 14.27
CA TYR A 111 -2.12 2.67 12.85
C TYR A 111 -0.88 3.12 12.09
N ILE A 112 -0.39 2.25 11.21
CA ILE A 112 0.63 2.60 10.23
C ILE A 112 -0.05 3.28 9.05
N ARG A 113 0.14 4.58 8.93
CA ARG A 113 -0.50 5.42 7.90
C ARG A 113 0.25 5.41 6.57
N SER A 114 1.53 5.06 6.58
CA SER A 114 2.30 4.96 5.34
C SER A 114 3.41 3.92 5.41
N VAL A 115 3.66 3.26 4.28
CA VAL A 115 4.77 2.32 4.06
C VAL A 115 5.47 2.64 2.74
N CYS A 116 6.79 2.55 2.71
CA CYS A 116 7.55 2.77 1.48
C CYS A 116 8.86 1.99 1.48
N PHE A 117 9.11 1.27 0.38
CA PHE A 117 10.38 0.59 0.14
C PHE A 117 11.47 1.59 -0.23
N SER A 118 12.70 1.31 0.17
CA SER A 118 13.86 1.95 -0.45
C SER A 118 13.93 1.57 -1.93
N PRO A 119 14.57 2.40 -2.79
CA PRO A 119 14.69 2.11 -4.22
C PRO A 119 15.37 0.77 -4.53
N ASP A 120 16.30 0.32 -3.67
CA ASP A 120 16.97 -0.97 -3.75
C ASP A 120 16.17 -2.14 -3.13
N GLY A 121 14.98 -1.85 -2.57
CA GLY A 121 14.06 -2.82 -1.97
C GLY A 121 14.49 -3.37 -0.61
N LYS A 122 15.69 -3.04 -0.10
CA LYS A 122 16.26 -3.67 1.10
C LYS A 122 15.67 -3.15 2.41
N LEU A 123 15.18 -1.91 2.40
CA LEU A 123 14.62 -1.25 3.57
C LEU A 123 13.15 -0.95 3.34
N LEU A 124 12.38 -0.99 4.42
CA LEU A 124 11.02 -0.48 4.47
C LEU A 124 10.97 0.62 5.53
N ALA A 125 10.48 1.80 5.17
CA ALA A 125 10.07 2.77 6.17
C ALA A 125 8.58 2.68 6.45
N THR A 126 8.22 2.92 7.70
CA THR A 126 6.85 3.00 8.17
C THR A 126 6.64 4.30 8.94
N GLY A 127 5.51 4.94 8.70
CA GLY A 127 5.04 6.11 9.45
C GLY A 127 3.79 5.76 10.24
N ALA A 128 3.81 5.98 11.55
CA ALA A 128 2.70 5.66 12.44
C ALA A 128 2.17 6.91 13.18
N GLU A 129 1.02 6.78 13.82
CA GLU A 129 0.31 7.87 14.51
C GLU A 129 1.04 8.42 15.75
N ASP A 130 2.01 7.67 16.28
CA ASP A 130 2.91 8.13 17.35
C ASP A 130 3.98 9.12 16.86
N LYS A 131 3.84 9.58 15.61
CA LYS A 131 4.71 10.57 14.97
C LYS A 131 6.15 10.08 14.82
N GLN A 132 6.37 8.77 14.92
CA GLN A 132 7.68 8.16 14.69
C GLN A 132 7.74 7.53 13.31
N ILE A 133 8.90 7.72 12.68
CA ILE A 133 9.29 6.99 11.48
C ILE A 133 10.21 5.86 11.90
N ARG A 134 9.92 4.67 11.40
CA ARG A 134 10.74 3.48 11.62
C ARG A 134 11.28 3.00 10.30
N ILE A 135 12.53 2.59 10.28
CA ILE A 135 13.16 1.96 9.13
C ILE A 135 13.54 0.55 9.56
N ALA A 136 13.11 -0.45 8.81
CA ALA A 136 13.42 -1.84 9.08
C ALA A 136 13.99 -2.51 7.83
N SER A 137 14.79 -3.56 8.02
CA SER A 137 15.14 -4.47 6.93
C SER A 137 13.87 -5.13 6.41
N ALA A 138 13.65 -5.07 5.09
CA ALA A 138 12.54 -5.74 4.43
C ALA A 138 12.74 -7.25 4.31
N PHE A 139 13.98 -7.74 4.49
CA PHE A 139 14.36 -9.14 4.32
C PHE A 139 15.05 -9.71 5.56
N PRO A 140 14.85 -11.01 5.87
CA PRO A 140 15.15 -11.60 7.18
C PRO A 140 16.62 -11.94 7.44
N LEU A 141 17.59 -11.23 6.85
CA LEU A 141 18.99 -11.45 7.21
C LEU A 141 19.36 -10.84 8.58
N SER A 142 18.54 -9.93 9.11
CA SER A 142 18.42 -9.56 10.54
C SER A 142 17.50 -8.33 10.65
N PRO A 143 16.40 -8.38 11.41
CA PRO A 143 15.54 -7.22 11.59
C PRO A 143 16.19 -6.23 12.57
N HIS A 144 17.01 -5.31 12.05
CA HIS A 144 17.38 -4.11 12.80
C HIS A 144 16.38 -3.00 12.48
N ILE A 145 15.56 -2.63 13.48
CA ILE A 145 14.69 -1.46 13.40
C ILE A 145 15.52 -0.24 13.80
N LEU A 146 15.90 0.57 12.81
CA LEU A 146 16.50 1.86 13.04
C LEU A 146 15.39 2.89 13.24
N ARG A 147 15.32 3.42 14.45
CA ARG A 147 14.45 4.55 14.80
C ARG A 147 15.18 5.84 14.46
N ARG A 148 14.55 6.68 13.65
CA ARG A 148 15.00 8.06 13.50
C ARG A 148 13.85 8.97 13.83
N ARG A 149 14.06 9.82 14.84
CA ARG A 149 13.26 11.05 14.94
C ARG A 149 13.65 11.90 13.73
N PRO A 150 12.69 12.27 12.87
CA PRO A 150 12.98 13.20 11.79
C PRO A 150 13.53 14.49 12.38
N ARG A 151 14.53 15.08 11.71
CA ARG A 151 15.13 16.34 12.13
C ARG A 151 14.19 17.54 11.97
N PHE A 152 13.03 17.33 11.35
CA PHE A 152 12.02 18.36 11.10
C PHE A 152 10.74 18.04 11.87
N GLY A 153 10.57 18.68 13.03
CA GLY A 153 9.29 18.98 13.66
C GLY A 153 8.44 17.82 14.17
N THR A 154 7.64 18.11 15.19
CA THR A 154 6.48 17.29 15.58
C THR A 154 5.46 17.30 14.46
N PHE A 155 5.09 16.13 13.92
CA PHE A 155 4.06 16.07 12.89
C PHE A 155 2.65 16.24 13.46
N PRO A 156 1.73 16.90 12.72
CA PRO A 156 0.31 16.83 12.99
C PRO A 156 -0.18 15.38 12.76
N LYS A 157 -1.35 15.04 13.31
CA LYS A 157 -1.94 13.68 13.29
C LYS A 157 -2.23 13.13 11.86
N ASN A 158 -1.98 13.91 10.82
CA ASN A 158 -2.42 13.70 9.44
C ASN A 158 -1.25 13.52 8.46
N VAL A 159 -0.27 12.68 8.80
CA VAL A 159 0.80 12.31 7.86
C VAL A 159 0.26 11.28 6.87
N LEU A 160 -0.09 11.70 5.66
CA LEU A 160 -0.77 10.85 4.67
C LEU A 160 0.19 10.05 3.78
N CYS A 161 1.45 10.47 3.64
CA CYS A 161 2.38 9.80 2.74
C CYS A 161 3.82 9.97 3.21
N ALA A 162 4.55 8.87 3.38
CA ALA A 162 6.00 8.85 3.44
C ALA A 162 6.51 8.36 2.08
N SER A 163 7.15 9.24 1.30
CA SER A 163 7.91 8.80 0.13
C SER A 163 9.37 8.70 0.51
N LEU A 164 9.98 7.53 0.30
CA LEU A 164 11.43 7.35 0.42
C LEU A 164 12.08 7.67 -0.92
N THR A 165 12.85 8.75 -0.95
CA THR A 165 13.72 9.06 -2.10
C THR A 165 15.16 8.87 -1.66
N ALA A 166 15.89 7.98 -2.35
CA ALA A 166 17.33 7.90 -2.16
C ALA A 166 17.99 9.09 -2.87
N ILE A 167 18.62 10.00 -2.13
CA ILE A 167 19.53 10.98 -2.71
C ILE A 167 20.93 10.33 -2.74
N ASN A 168 21.39 9.99 -3.93
CA ASN A 168 22.74 9.49 -4.25
C ASN A 168 23.11 8.08 -3.75
N LYS A 169 24.16 7.51 -4.37
CA LYS A 169 24.81 6.22 -4.03
C LYS A 169 25.29 6.10 -2.56
N LYS A 170 25.16 7.15 -1.75
CA LYS A 170 25.50 7.20 -0.33
C LYS A 170 24.22 7.40 0.51
N SER A 171 23.49 6.31 0.70
CA SER A 171 22.61 5.99 1.85
C SER A 171 21.74 7.10 2.47
N THR A 172 21.34 8.13 1.72
CA THR A 172 20.53 9.24 2.23
C THR A 172 19.09 9.04 1.83
N LEU A 173 18.23 8.75 2.80
CA LEU A 173 16.79 8.62 2.62
C LEU A 173 16.14 9.98 2.93
N LEU A 174 15.61 10.63 1.90
CA LEU A 174 14.60 11.67 2.09
C LEU A 174 13.27 10.99 2.38
N ILE A 175 12.60 11.47 3.41
CA ILE A 175 11.22 11.13 3.67
C ILE A 175 10.42 12.40 3.44
N SER A 176 9.79 12.51 2.29
CA SER A 176 8.84 13.61 2.04
C SER A 176 7.51 13.22 2.66
N LEU A 177 7.00 14.09 3.52
CA LEU A 177 5.68 13.95 4.12
C LEU A 177 4.74 14.97 3.49
N SER A 178 3.63 14.49 2.95
CA SER A 178 2.52 15.36 2.54
C SER A 178 1.49 15.39 3.67
N THR A 179 1.15 16.59 4.12
CA THR A 179 -0.05 16.88 4.91
C THR A 179 -1.04 17.54 3.95
N ASP A 180 -2.30 17.12 3.94
CA ASP A 180 -3.32 17.99 3.34
C ASP A 180 -3.39 19.31 4.13
N ALA A 181 -3.55 20.40 3.39
CA ALA A 181 -3.73 21.75 3.92
C ALA A 181 -5.13 21.91 4.55
#